data_AF-A0A7C7ZBN1-F1
#
_entry.id   AF-A0A7C7ZBN1-F1
#
_cell.length_a   1.000
_cell.length_b   1.000
_cell.length_c   1.000
_cell.angle_alpha   90.00
_cell.angle_beta   90.00
_cell.angle_gamma   90.00
#
_symmetry.space_group_name_H-M   'P 1'
#
loop_
_entity.id
_entity.type
_entity.pdbx_description
1 polymer ?
#
loop_
_entity_poly.entity_id
_entity_poly.type
_entity_poly.pdbx_seq_one_letter_code
_entity_poly.pdbx_strand_id
1 'polypeptide(L)'
;MLVGLTGRYASGKTTVLQWFASRGVRTMSCSDSIRRWLSVEGIEESRESLIEGGRELRRRGGAGILAEMLLDEVSGDDAVID
;
A
#
# COMPACT_ATOMS: atom_id res chain seq x y z
N MET A 1 3.15 -16.98 -2.03
CA MET A 1 4.20 -16.27 -2.78
C MET A 1 3.83 -14.79 -2.83
N LEU A 2 4.73 -13.91 -2.40
CA LEU A 2 4.52 -12.46 -2.43
C LEU A 2 5.47 -11.80 -3.43
N VAL A 3 4.94 -10.91 -4.26
CA VAL A 3 5.72 -10.13 -5.23
C VAL A 3 5.58 -8.65 -4.92
N GLY A 4 6.67 -7.99 -4.54
CA GLY A 4 6.70 -6.54 -4.31
C GLY A 4 7.05 -5.77 -5.59
N LEU A 5 6.15 -4.87 -6.01
CA LEU A 5 6.35 -3.94 -7.11
C LEU A 5 6.89 -2.62 -6.57
N THR A 6 8.18 -2.37 -6.82
CA THR A 6 8.80 -1.08 -6.50
C THR A 6 9.05 -0.26 -7.76
N GLY A 7 9.14 1.05 -7.59
CA GLY A 7 9.29 1.99 -8.70
C GLY A 7 9.05 3.41 -8.26
N ARG A 8 9.57 4.37 -9.03
CA ARG A 8 9.43 5.79 -8.75
C ARG A 8 7.96 6.21 -8.65
N TYR A 9 7.71 7.34 -8.01
CA TYR A 9 6.38 7.95 -8.03
C TYR A 9 5.95 8.20 -9.49
N ALA A 10 4.68 7.93 -9.80
CA ALA A 10 4.11 8.02 -11.15
C ALA A 10 4.77 7.12 -12.22
N SER A 11 5.49 6.06 -11.85
CA SER A 11 6.14 5.14 -12.80
C SER A 11 5.21 4.10 -13.45
N GLY A 12 3.89 4.18 -13.23
CA GLY A 12 2.92 3.23 -13.79
C GLY A 12 2.76 1.89 -13.04
N LYS A 13 3.23 1.76 -11.79
CA LYS A 13 3.06 0.53 -10.99
C LYS A 13 1.61 0.08 -10.88
N THR A 14 0.70 1.03 -10.66
CA THR A 14 -0.73 0.77 -10.58
C THR A 14 -1.27 0.12 -11.85
N THR A 15 -0.75 0.46 -13.03
CA THR A 15 -1.12 -0.21 -14.30
C THR A 15 -0.71 -1.68 -14.30
N VAL A 16 0.47 -1.99 -13.76
CA VAL A 16 0.95 -3.38 -13.64
C VAL A 16 0.10 -4.17 -12.64
N LEU A 17 -0.24 -3.57 -11.50
CA LEU A 17 -1.18 -4.18 -10.55
C LEU A 17 -2.54 -4.45 -11.19
N GLN A 18 -3.13 -3.47 -11.88
CA GLN A 18 -4.42 -3.64 -12.56
C GLN A 18 -4.39 -4.79 -13.58
N TRP A 19 -3.27 -4.96 -14.29
CA TRP A 19 -3.09 -6.09 -15.21
C TRP A 19 -3.09 -7.44 -14.47
N PHE A 20 -2.40 -7.55 -13.32
CA PHE A 20 -2.45 -8.76 -12.49
C PHE A 20 -3.86 -9.04 -11.95
N ALA A 21 -4.51 -8.01 -11.42
CA ALA A 21 -5.90 -8.09 -10.94
C ALA A 21 -6.86 -8.58 -12.02
N SER A 22 -6.70 -8.10 -13.27
CA SER A 22 -7.51 -8.54 -14.41
C SER A 22 -7.38 -10.03 -14.76
N ARG A 23 -6.34 -10.70 -14.24
CA ARG A 23 -6.08 -12.14 -14.41
C ARG A 23 -6.46 -12.97 -13.18
N GLY A 24 -7.14 -12.37 -12.21
CA GLY A 24 -7.55 -13.05 -10.98
C GLY A 24 -6.45 -13.16 -9.92
N VAL A 25 -5.32 -12.46 -10.10
CA VAL A 25 -4.27 -12.40 -9.08
C VAL A 25 -4.65 -11.36 -8.04
N ARG A 26 -4.54 -11.71 -6.76
CA ARG A 26 -4.80 -10.77 -5.65
C ARG A 26 -3.77 -9.65 -5.67
N THR A 27 -4.24 -8.41 -5.55
CA THR A 27 -3.40 -7.21 -5.55
C THR A 27 -3.70 -6.32 -4.37
N MET A 28 -2.67 -5.71 -3.78
CA MET A 28 -2.80 -4.81 -2.64
C MET A 28 -1.82 -3.64 -2.76
N SER A 29 -2.08 -2.52 -2.09
CA SER A 29 -1.18 -1.36 -2.09
C SER A 29 -0.81 -0.92 -0.69
N CYS A 30 0.46 -0.59 -0.45
CA CYS A 30 0.91 0.08 0.78
C CYS A 30 0.20 1.43 0.98
N SER A 31 -0.26 2.05 -0.11
CA SER A 31 -1.02 3.30 -0.04
C SER A 31 -2.41 3.08 0.57
N ASP A 32 -2.99 1.89 0.47
CA ASP A 32 -4.30 1.58 1.06
C ASP A 32 -4.24 1.60 2.58
N SER A 33 -3.15 1.11 3.17
CA SER A 33 -2.91 1.20 4.62
C SER A 33 -2.85 2.66 5.10
N ILE A 34 -2.28 3.56 4.29
CA ILE A 34 -2.24 5.00 4.60
C ILE A 34 -3.64 5.60 4.49
N ARG A 35 -4.40 5.30 3.42
CA ARG A 35 -5.79 5.78 3.26
C ARG A 35 -6.68 5.35 4.42
N ARG A 36 -6.57 4.08 4.83
CA ARG A 36 -7.31 3.55 5.97
C ARG A 36 -6.97 4.30 7.25
N TRP A 37 -5.68 4.56 7.50
CA TRP A 37 -5.26 5.34 8.65
C TRP A 37 -5.79 6.79 8.60
N LEU A 38 -5.65 7.49 7.47
CA LEU A 38 -6.19 8.85 7.29
C LEU A 38 -7.70 8.90 7.56
N SER A 39 -8.45 7.92 7.07
CA SER A 39 -9.89 7.82 7.32
C SER A 39 -10.23 7.63 8.80
N VAL A 40 -9.41 6.86 9.55
CA VAL A 40 -9.60 6.68 11.00
C VAL A 40 -9.29 7.96 11.77
N GLU A 41 -8.29 8.72 11.34
CA GLU A 41 -7.91 10.00 11.95
C GLU A 41 -8.82 11.17 11.50
N GLY A 42 -9.76 10.94 10.58
CA GLY A 42 -10.65 11.97 10.03
C GLY A 42 -9.91 12.99 9.14
N ILE A 43 -8.79 12.61 8.56
CA ILE A 43 -7.97 13.46 7.67
C ILE A 43 -8.42 13.25 6.23
N GLU A 44 -8.69 14.34 5.50
CA GLU A 44 -9.07 14.28 4.09
C GLU A 44 -7.95 13.70 3.21
N GLU A 45 -8.31 12.83 2.26
CA GLU A 45 -7.36 12.23 1.32
C GLU A 45 -6.90 13.29 0.31
N SER A 46 -5.61 13.57 0.32
CA SER A 46 -4.93 14.40 -0.65
C SER A 46 -3.53 13.84 -0.89
N ARG A 47 -2.87 14.32 -1.93
CA ARG A 47 -1.46 13.95 -2.19
C ARG A 47 -0.56 14.24 -0.99
N GLU A 48 -0.79 15.38 -0.34
CA GLU A 48 0.04 15.84 0.76
C GLU A 48 -0.22 15.03 2.04
N SER A 49 -1.48 14.73 2.34
CA SER A 49 -1.84 13.88 3.48
C SER A 49 -1.41 12.43 3.30
N LEU A 50 -1.40 11.88 2.09
CA LEU A 50 -0.84 10.54 1.82
C LEU A 50 0.68 10.50 2.05
N ILE A 51 1.41 11.54 1.60
CA ILE A 51 2.86 11.62 1.81
C ILE A 51 3.16 11.77 3.30
N GLU A 52 2.48 12.68 4.00
CA GLU A 52 2.74 12.93 5.41
C GLU A 52 2.25 11.79 6.30
N GLY A 53 1.09 11.19 6.03
CA GLY A 53 0.62 10.00 6.72
C GLY A 53 1.57 8.82 6.56
N GLY A 54 2.10 8.61 5.36
CA GLY A 54 3.13 7.58 5.12
C GLY A 54 4.43 7.85 5.87
N ARG A 55 4.83 9.11 6.05
CA ARG A 55 5.99 9.48 6.88
C ARG A 55 5.70 9.27 8.36
N GLU A 56 4.52 9.65 8.82
CA GLU A 56 4.11 9.52 10.21
C GLU A 56 4.05 8.07 10.66
N LEU A 57 3.41 7.21 9.86
CA LEU A 57 3.39 5.77 10.12
C LEU A 57 4.82 5.22 10.22
N ARG A 58 5.72 5.61 9.32
CA ARG A 58 7.13 5.19 9.38
C ARG A 58 7.92 5.77 10.56
N ARG A 59 7.60 6.99 11.02
CA ARG A 59 8.18 7.55 12.26
C ARG A 59 7.79 6.72 13.47
N ARG A 60 6.53 6.25 13.53
CA ARG A 60 5.97 5.51 14.67
C ARG A 60 6.34 4.02 14.67
N GLY A 61 6.29 3.37 13.51
CA GLY A 61 6.44 1.91 13.37
C GLY A 61 7.69 1.47 12.59
N GLY A 62 8.55 2.41 12.18
CA GLY A 62 9.75 2.10 11.40
C GLY A 62 9.49 1.86 9.91
N ALA A 63 10.53 1.46 9.19
CA ALA A 63 10.49 1.37 7.72
C ALA A 63 9.52 0.30 7.18
N GLY A 64 9.28 -0.77 7.96
CA GLY A 64 8.48 -1.94 7.59
C GLY A 64 6.98 -1.82 7.86
N ILE A 65 6.54 -0.81 8.61
CA ILE A 65 5.17 -0.73 9.15
C ILE A 65 4.05 -0.91 8.11
N LEU A 66 4.19 -0.31 6.91
CA LEU A 66 3.15 -0.42 5.88
C LEU A 66 3.04 -1.84 5.32
N ALA A 67 4.17 -2.54 5.20
CA ALA A 67 4.19 -3.93 4.77
C ALA A 67 3.61 -4.83 5.87
N GLU A 68 3.94 -4.57 7.13
CA GLU A 68 3.39 -5.30 8.28
C GLU A 68 1.85 -5.18 8.35
N MET A 69 1.32 -3.96 8.22
CA MET A 69 -0.13 -3.72 8.15
C MET A 69 -0.82 -4.49 7.01
N LEU A 70 -0.15 -4.66 5.87
CA LEU A 70 -0.68 -5.43 4.74
C LEU A 70 -0.58 -6.94 4.94
N LEU A 71 0.48 -7.42 5.60
CA LEU A 71 0.68 -8.85 5.84
C LEU A 71 -0.45 -9.43 6.70
N ASP A 72 -0.96 -8.65 7.66
CA ASP A 72 -2.14 -9.01 8.45
C ASP A 72 -3.38 -9.25 7.57
N GLU A 73 -3.52 -8.53 6.45
CA GLU A 73 -4.64 -8.68 5.51
C GLU A 73 -4.44 -9.81 4.48
N VAL A 74 -3.19 -10.11 4.09
CA VAL A 74 -2.87 -11.15 3.10
C VAL A 74 -3.16 -12.56 3.61
N SER A 75 -3.06 -12.80 4.93
CA SER A 75 -3.47 -14.07 5.58
C SER A 75 -2.89 -15.36 4.95
N GLY A 76 -1.74 -15.27 4.26
CA GLY A 76 -1.06 -16.42 3.64
C GLY A 76 -1.35 -16.65 2.15
N ASP A 77 -2.17 -15.80 1.52
CA ASP A 77 -2.48 -15.90 0.09
C ASP A 77 -1.32 -15.40 -0.81
N ASP A 78 -1.34 -15.85 -2.07
CA ASP A 78 -0.50 -15.29 -3.11
C ASP A 78 -0.98 -13.88 -3.48
N ALA A 79 -0.07 -12.90 -3.50
CA ALA A 79 -0.41 -11.51 -3.80
C ALA A 79 0.73 -10.74 -4.47
N VAL A 80 0.35 -9.75 -5.28
CA VAL A 80 1.24 -8.72 -5.82
C VAL A 80 0.95 -7.39 -5.10
N ILE A 81 1.99 -6.76 -4.57
CA ILE A 81 1.88 -5.62 -3.66
C ILE A 81 2.69 -4.44 -4.20
N ASP A 82 2.13 -3.22 -4.23
CA ASP A 82 2.88 -1.98 -4.59
C ASP A 82 3.02 -0.94 -3.45
#